data_AF-A0A924ERU6-F1
#
_entry.id   AF-A0A924ERU6-F1
#
_cell.length_a   1.000
_cell.length_b   1.000
_cell.length_c   1.000
_cell.angle_alpha   90.00
_cell.angle_beta   90.00
_cell.angle_gamma   90.00
#
_symmetry.space_group_name_H-M   'P 1'
#
loop_
_entity.id
_entity.type
_entity.pdbx_description
1 polymer ?
#
loop_
_entity_poly.entity_id
_entity_poly.type
_entity_poly.pdbx_seq_one_letter_code
_entity_poly.pdbx_strand_id
1 'polypeptide(L)'
;EIGASSGTGFYQIAEKENLNSLHIGIQKNSNTLKLFDYAHQNNMKYILADELFFENLPKVYEKINDFSDSVDVLYLTICMDVFNVAIAPGVSAQSYNGIFADASFMHFYRHILNNKKLLALDIAEVNPSLDLQERTSRLAASLINEWFMQD
;
A
#
# COMPACT_ATOMS: atom_id res chain seq x y z
N GLU A 1 -0.67 -25.55 -10.50
CA GLU A 1 -1.34 -24.23 -10.49
C GLU A 1 -1.16 -23.62 -9.12
N ILE A 2 -0.75 -22.36 -9.04
CA ILE A 2 -0.82 -21.61 -7.79
C ILE A 2 -2.27 -21.15 -7.69
N GLY A 3 -3.06 -21.81 -6.84
CA GLY A 3 -4.47 -21.45 -6.61
C GLY A 3 -4.60 -20.05 -5.98
N ALA A 4 -5.83 -19.56 -5.85
CA ALA A 4 -6.08 -18.28 -5.21
C ALA A 4 -5.56 -18.25 -3.76
N SER A 5 -4.76 -17.24 -3.44
CA SER A 5 -4.28 -16.93 -2.08
C SER A 5 -4.25 -15.41 -1.86
N SER A 6 -3.97 -14.96 -0.64
CA SER A 6 -3.84 -13.52 -0.33
C SER A 6 -2.78 -12.81 -1.18
N GLY A 7 -1.72 -13.51 -1.59
CA GLY A 7 -0.65 -12.96 -2.42
C GLY A 7 -0.92 -12.94 -3.93
N THR A 8 -2.04 -13.50 -4.41
CA THR A 8 -2.29 -13.64 -5.87
C THR A 8 -3.32 -12.66 -6.43
N GLY A 9 -3.89 -11.75 -5.61
CA GLY A 9 -4.99 -10.88 -6.04
C GLY A 9 -4.65 -10.03 -7.28
N PHE A 10 -3.59 -9.24 -7.22
CA PHE A 10 -3.16 -8.40 -8.35
C PHE A 10 -2.71 -9.23 -9.56
N TYR A 11 -2.08 -10.39 -9.35
CA TYR A 11 -1.76 -11.34 -10.41
C TYR A 11 -3.04 -11.77 -11.14
N GLN A 12 -4.07 -12.20 -10.41
CA GLN A 12 -5.34 -12.64 -11.00
C GLN A 12 -6.09 -11.54 -11.76
N ILE A 13 -5.95 -10.28 -11.34
CA ILE A 13 -6.52 -9.15 -12.07
C ILE A 13 -5.74 -8.93 -13.37
N ALA A 14 -4.40 -8.90 -13.30
CA ALA A 14 -3.54 -8.71 -14.47
C ALA A 14 -3.67 -9.82 -15.53
N GLU A 15 -3.96 -11.07 -15.12
CA GLU A 15 -4.23 -12.17 -16.06
C GLU A 15 -5.58 -12.03 -16.79
N LYS A 16 -6.52 -11.23 -16.26
CA LYS A 16 -7.86 -11.05 -16.85
C LYS A 16 -7.99 -9.75 -17.63
N GLU A 17 -7.37 -8.69 -17.15
CA GLU A 17 -7.53 -7.33 -17.66
C GLU A 17 -6.23 -6.55 -17.52
N ASN A 18 -6.08 -5.46 -18.28
CA ASN A 18 -4.92 -4.59 -18.16
C ASN A 18 -4.96 -3.83 -16.82
N LEU A 19 -4.09 -4.21 -15.88
CA LEU A 19 -4.01 -3.59 -14.56
C LEU A 19 -3.15 -2.32 -14.60
N ASN A 20 -3.74 -1.17 -14.27
CA ASN A 20 -2.99 0.05 -13.97
C ASN A 20 -2.87 0.17 -12.44
N SER A 21 -1.69 -0.13 -11.88
CA SER A 21 -1.45 -0.10 -10.43
C SER A 21 -0.19 0.67 -10.06
N LEU A 22 -0.20 1.24 -8.84
CA LEU A 22 0.95 1.83 -8.17
C LEU A 22 1.07 1.21 -6.76
N HIS A 23 2.11 0.40 -6.55
CA HIS A 23 2.38 -0.26 -5.27
C HIS A 23 3.39 0.55 -4.44
N ILE A 24 2.98 1.07 -3.29
CA ILE A 24 3.80 1.98 -2.48
C ILE A 24 4.32 1.25 -1.24
N GLY A 25 5.61 1.39 -0.93
CA GLY A 25 6.24 0.76 0.23
C GLY A 25 6.82 -0.63 -0.04
N ILE A 26 7.13 -0.94 -1.30
CA ILE A 26 7.70 -2.25 -1.68
C ILE A 26 9.07 -2.44 -1.03
N GLN A 27 9.22 -3.52 -0.29
CA GLN A 27 10.47 -3.93 0.33
C GLN A 27 11.22 -4.89 -0.60
N LYS A 28 12.43 -4.51 -1.03
CA LYS A 28 13.28 -5.33 -1.92
C LYS A 28 13.53 -6.74 -1.36
N ASN A 29 13.78 -6.85 -0.06
CA ASN A 29 14.12 -8.12 0.58
C ASN A 29 12.91 -9.05 0.77
N SER A 30 11.69 -8.53 0.67
CA SER A 30 10.45 -9.29 0.83
C SER A 30 9.87 -9.76 -0.50
N ASN A 31 10.50 -9.40 -1.62
CA ASN A 31 10.03 -9.69 -2.98
C ASN A 31 11.12 -10.38 -3.81
N THR A 32 10.75 -11.46 -4.51
CA THR A 32 11.68 -12.16 -5.41
C THR A 32 11.89 -11.38 -6.70
N LEU A 33 13.02 -11.59 -7.38
CA LEU A 33 13.29 -11.00 -8.70
C LEU A 33 12.18 -11.31 -9.71
N LYS A 34 11.61 -12.52 -9.66
CA LYS A 34 10.48 -12.92 -10.52
C LYS A 34 9.25 -12.03 -10.34
N LEU A 35 8.99 -11.54 -9.13
CA LEU A 35 7.87 -10.63 -8.88
C LEU A 35 8.14 -9.24 -9.47
N PHE A 36 9.38 -8.77 -9.41
CA PHE A 36 9.78 -7.53 -10.09
C PHE A 36 9.67 -7.66 -11.62
N ASP A 37 10.17 -8.78 -12.18
CA ASP A 37 10.06 -9.04 -13.62
C ASP A 37 8.58 -9.09 -14.06
N TYR A 38 7.72 -9.76 -13.28
CA TYR A 38 6.30 -9.81 -13.55
C TYR A 38 5.64 -8.42 -13.48
N ALA A 39 5.97 -7.63 -12.46
CA ALA A 39 5.49 -6.27 -12.33
C ALA A 39 5.89 -5.41 -13.54
N HIS A 40 7.13 -5.50 -14.01
CA HIS A 40 7.60 -4.78 -15.20
C HIS A 40 6.90 -5.23 -16.48
N GLN A 41 6.72 -6.54 -16.67
CA GLN A 41 6.02 -7.09 -17.84
C GLN A 41 4.55 -6.64 -17.91
N ASN A 42 3.92 -6.42 -16.76
CA ASN A 42 2.52 -6.02 -16.65
C ASN A 42 2.35 -4.51 -16.38
N ASN A 43 3.40 -3.70 -16.57
CA ASN A 43 3.37 -2.24 -16.34
C ASN A 43 2.90 -1.82 -14.93
N MET A 44 3.07 -2.68 -13.93
CA MET A 44 2.77 -2.35 -12.53
C MET A 44 3.86 -1.40 -12.00
N LYS A 45 3.45 -0.21 -11.58
CA LYS A 45 4.35 0.80 -11.02
C LYS A 45 4.57 0.53 -9.54
N TYR A 46 5.72 0.91 -9.01
CA TYR A 46 5.98 0.84 -7.57
C TYR A 46 6.88 1.94 -7.05
N ILE A 47 6.76 2.19 -5.74
CA ILE A 47 7.66 3.03 -4.94
C ILE A 47 8.21 2.13 -3.84
N LEU A 48 9.53 2.07 -3.75
CA LEU A 48 10.21 1.27 -2.75
C LEU A 48 10.10 1.91 -1.37
N ALA A 49 10.14 1.11 -0.32
CA ALA A 49 10.11 1.61 1.06
C ALA A 49 11.28 2.56 1.37
N ASP A 50 12.45 2.35 0.75
CA ASP A 50 13.64 3.20 0.91
C ASP A 50 13.51 4.57 0.21
N GLU A 51 12.48 4.77 -0.61
CA GLU A 51 12.16 6.06 -1.24
C GLU A 51 11.19 6.92 -0.40
N LEU A 52 10.62 6.39 0.69
CA LEU A 52 9.56 7.03 1.48
C LEU A 52 10.11 7.81 2.68
N PHE A 53 10.85 8.89 2.39
CA PHE A 53 11.37 9.80 3.40
C PHE A 53 11.10 11.26 3.04
N PHE A 54 11.19 12.15 4.03
CA PHE A 54 10.70 13.52 3.95
C PHE A 54 11.25 14.31 2.75
N GLU A 55 12.56 14.30 2.54
CA GLU A 55 13.22 15.03 1.46
C GLU A 55 12.86 14.49 0.06
N ASN A 56 12.39 13.25 -0.04
CA ASN A 56 12.00 12.63 -1.31
C ASN A 56 10.48 12.72 -1.59
N LEU A 57 9.69 13.28 -0.67
CA LEU A 57 8.25 13.47 -0.86
C LEU A 57 7.88 14.15 -2.19
N PRO A 58 8.61 15.16 -2.71
CA PRO A 58 8.30 15.75 -4.01
C PRO A 58 8.25 14.71 -5.14
N LYS A 59 9.17 13.74 -5.16
CA LYS A 59 9.18 12.66 -6.17
C LYS A 59 8.08 11.63 -5.92
N VAL A 60 7.75 11.38 -4.65
CA VAL A 60 6.64 10.50 -4.29
C VAL A 60 5.31 11.11 -4.80
N TYR A 61 5.11 12.41 -4.62
CA TYR A 61 3.93 13.12 -5.14
C TYR A 61 3.86 13.08 -6.67
N GLU A 62 4.99 13.30 -7.36
CA GLU A 62 5.06 13.19 -8.83
C GLU A 62 4.55 11.82 -9.30
N LYS A 63 5.10 10.72 -8.74
CA LYS A 63 4.66 9.36 -9.09
C LYS A 63 3.18 9.11 -8.79
N ILE A 64 2.66 9.61 -7.67
CA ILE A 64 1.25 9.47 -7.30
C ILE A 64 0.35 10.27 -8.25
N ASN A 65 0.74 11.50 -8.61
CA ASN A 65 0.00 12.36 -9.53
C ASN A 65 -0.02 11.77 -10.93
N ASP A 66 1.13 11.38 -11.46
CA ASP A 66 1.24 10.74 -12.78
C ASP A 66 0.38 9.48 -12.88
N PHE A 67 0.33 8.68 -11.81
CA PHE A 67 -0.58 7.54 -11.75
C PHE A 67 -2.05 7.97 -11.74
N SER A 68 -2.40 8.92 -10.88
CA SER A 68 -3.77 9.41 -10.71
C SER A 68 -4.32 10.12 -11.96
N ASP A 69 -3.46 10.78 -12.73
CA ASP A 69 -3.83 11.45 -13.98
C ASP A 69 -4.06 10.45 -15.12
N SER A 70 -3.48 9.25 -15.03
CA SER A 70 -3.63 8.18 -16.03
C SER A 70 -4.92 7.37 -15.91
N VAL A 71 -5.77 7.66 -14.92
CA VAL A 71 -7.01 6.92 -14.63
C VAL A 71 -8.20 7.86 -14.40
N ASP A 72 -9.41 7.36 -14.62
CA ASP A 72 -10.65 8.09 -14.33
C ASP A 72 -11.06 7.98 -12.86
N VAL A 73 -10.73 6.85 -12.22
CA VAL A 73 -11.12 6.48 -10.86
C VAL A 73 -9.94 5.86 -10.14
N LEU A 74 -9.85 6.14 -8.84
CA LEU A 74 -8.89 5.55 -7.91
C LEU A 74 -9.60 4.65 -6.90
N TYR A 75 -8.95 3.53 -6.62
CA TYR A 75 -9.24 2.63 -5.51
C TYR A 75 -7.94 2.43 -4.73
N LEU A 76 -8.02 2.64 -3.41
CA LEU A 76 -6.90 2.45 -2.49
C LEU A 76 -7.12 1.20 -1.65
N THR A 77 -6.15 0.29 -1.61
CA THR A 77 -6.12 -0.81 -0.65
C THR A 77 -4.87 -0.70 0.20
N ILE A 78 -5.02 -0.78 1.52
CA ILE A 78 -3.92 -0.70 2.47
C ILE A 78 -3.70 -2.08 3.09
N CYS A 79 -2.62 -2.74 2.67
CA CYS A 79 -2.18 -3.96 3.30
C CYS A 79 -1.43 -3.64 4.59
N MET A 80 -1.92 -4.09 5.75
CA MET A 80 -1.31 -3.72 7.04
C MET A 80 0.08 -4.32 7.25
N ASP A 81 0.46 -5.33 6.48
CA ASP A 81 1.80 -5.95 6.52
C ASP A 81 2.91 -5.06 5.95
N VAL A 82 2.57 -3.97 5.26
CA VAL A 82 3.54 -2.96 4.78
C VAL A 82 4.22 -2.25 5.95
N PHE A 83 3.50 -2.13 7.08
CA PHE A 83 3.96 -1.39 8.24
C PHE A 83 4.93 -2.21 9.08
N ASN A 84 5.79 -1.49 9.80
CA ASN A 84 6.74 -2.10 10.71
C ASN A 84 6.02 -2.89 11.82
N VAL A 85 6.53 -4.08 12.13
CA VAL A 85 6.02 -4.95 13.20
C VAL A 85 5.90 -4.24 14.56
N ALA A 86 6.71 -3.21 14.82
CA ALA A 86 6.63 -2.41 16.03
C ALA A 86 5.27 -1.69 16.21
N ILE A 87 4.64 -1.30 15.09
CA ILE A 87 3.37 -0.55 15.07
C ILE A 87 2.19 -1.37 14.53
N ALA A 88 2.43 -2.40 13.72
CA ALA A 88 1.44 -3.29 13.15
C ALA A 88 1.79 -4.78 13.40
N PRO A 89 1.87 -5.25 14.67
CA PRO A 89 2.27 -6.62 14.97
C PRO A 89 1.22 -7.68 14.57
N GLY A 90 -0.05 -7.29 14.50
CA GLY A 90 -1.21 -8.14 14.24
C GLY A 90 -1.48 -8.34 12.77
N VAL A 91 -0.53 -8.95 12.07
CA VAL A 91 -0.59 -9.30 10.64
C VAL A 91 -0.01 -10.69 10.43
N SER A 92 -0.39 -11.35 9.33
CA SER A 92 0.11 -12.70 9.02
C SER A 92 1.60 -12.71 8.63
N ALA A 93 2.05 -11.71 7.88
CA ALA A 93 3.43 -11.57 7.39
C ALA A 93 4.08 -10.30 7.98
N GLN A 94 4.70 -10.42 9.16
CA GLN A 94 5.29 -9.26 9.84
C GLN A 94 6.49 -8.69 9.07
N SER A 95 6.53 -7.36 8.92
CA SER A 95 7.66 -6.67 8.31
C SER A 95 8.56 -5.98 9.35
N TYR A 96 9.81 -6.44 9.47
CA TYR A 96 10.80 -5.85 10.38
C TYR A 96 11.43 -4.57 9.83
N ASN A 97 11.48 -4.44 8.50
CA ASN A 97 11.96 -3.29 7.75
C ASN A 97 10.81 -2.53 7.07
N GLY A 98 9.60 -2.67 7.62
CA GLY A 98 8.39 -2.03 7.13
C GLY A 98 8.37 -0.54 7.42
N ILE A 99 7.45 0.16 6.77
CA ILE A 99 7.31 1.60 6.91
C ILE A 99 6.65 1.96 8.25
N PHE A 100 6.89 3.17 8.73
CA PHE A 100 6.15 3.72 9.86
C PHE A 100 5.04 4.63 9.38
N ALA A 101 3.94 4.71 10.13
CA ALA A 101 2.89 5.72 9.93
C ALA A 101 3.35 7.09 10.48
N ASP A 102 4.52 7.53 10.05
CA ASP A 102 5.18 8.77 10.48
C ASP A 102 4.71 9.99 9.65
N ALA A 103 5.33 11.15 9.86
CA ALA A 103 4.99 12.35 9.13
C ALA A 103 5.14 12.18 7.60
N SER A 104 6.19 11.49 7.14
CA SER A 104 6.41 11.27 5.70
C SER A 104 5.28 10.43 5.10
N PHE A 105 4.92 9.34 5.79
CA PHE A 105 3.76 8.53 5.41
C PHE A 105 2.47 9.34 5.38
N MET A 106 2.16 10.05 6.46
CA MET A 106 0.92 10.81 6.59
C MET A 106 0.78 11.91 5.52
N HIS A 107 1.89 12.50 5.09
CA HIS A 107 1.90 13.51 4.04
C HIS A 107 1.43 12.96 2.68
N PHE A 108 2.03 11.88 2.18
CA PHE A 108 1.59 11.31 0.90
C PHE A 108 0.27 10.56 1.01
N TYR A 109 -0.03 9.97 2.17
CA TYR A 109 -1.32 9.32 2.41
C TYR A 109 -2.47 10.32 2.28
N ARG A 110 -2.39 11.47 2.98
CA ARG A 110 -3.38 12.55 2.86
C ARG A 110 -3.44 13.16 1.46
N HIS A 111 -2.32 13.19 0.73
CA HIS A 111 -2.31 13.60 -0.67
C HIS A 111 -3.16 12.66 -1.54
N ILE A 112 -3.08 11.34 -1.32
CA ILE A 112 -3.95 10.36 -2.01
C ILE A 112 -5.41 10.53 -1.60
N LEU A 113 -5.68 10.66 -0.29
CA LEU A 113 -7.05 10.81 0.22
C LEU A 113 -7.78 12.06 -0.31
N ASN A 114 -7.05 13.15 -0.53
CA ASN A 114 -7.59 14.40 -1.08
C ASN A 114 -7.83 14.35 -2.60
N ASN A 115 -7.49 13.24 -3.26
CA ASN A 115 -7.74 13.10 -4.68
C ASN A 115 -9.22 12.84 -4.95
N LYS A 116 -9.87 13.73 -5.69
CA LYS A 116 -11.31 13.64 -6.04
C LYS A 116 -11.69 12.40 -6.85
N LYS A 117 -10.72 11.70 -7.43
CA LYS A 117 -10.94 10.44 -8.16
C LYS A 117 -11.02 9.23 -7.22
N LEU A 118 -10.66 9.35 -5.93
CA LEU A 118 -10.73 8.26 -4.95
C LEU A 118 -12.18 7.92 -4.59
N LEU A 119 -12.65 6.76 -5.03
CA LEU A 119 -14.03 6.30 -4.80
C LEU A 119 -14.16 5.21 -3.74
N ALA A 120 -13.09 4.45 -3.50
CA ALA A 120 -13.12 3.34 -2.58
C ALA A 120 -11.77 3.19 -1.86
N LEU A 121 -11.86 2.79 -0.60
CA LEU A 121 -10.72 2.45 0.25
C LEU A 121 -11.04 1.19 1.05
N ASP A 122 -10.09 0.26 1.13
CA ASP A 122 -10.12 -0.80 2.13
C ASP A 122 -8.80 -0.97 2.88
N ILE A 123 -8.87 -1.76 3.94
CA ILE A 123 -7.73 -2.23 4.71
C ILE A 123 -7.75 -3.75 4.75
N ALA A 124 -6.59 -4.36 4.49
CA ALA A 124 -6.39 -5.81 4.48
C ALA A 124 -5.35 -6.26 5.52
N GLU A 125 -5.28 -7.57 5.74
CA GLU A 125 -4.27 -8.27 6.56
C GLU A 125 -4.25 -7.95 8.07
N VAL A 126 -5.26 -7.27 8.62
CA VAL A 126 -5.43 -7.20 10.09
C VAL A 126 -5.76 -8.58 10.62
N ASN A 127 -4.94 -9.08 11.55
CA ASN A 127 -5.10 -10.35 12.24
C ASN A 127 -5.23 -10.12 13.76
N PRO A 128 -6.47 -10.07 14.30
CA PRO A 128 -6.71 -9.80 15.73
C PRO A 128 -6.06 -10.82 16.68
N SER A 129 -5.87 -12.08 16.25
CA SER A 129 -5.25 -13.11 17.09
C SER A 129 -3.75 -12.90 17.31
N LEU A 130 -3.10 -12.13 16.43
CA LEU A 130 -1.69 -11.75 16.54
C LEU A 130 -1.52 -10.30 17.05
N ASP A 131 -2.62 -9.57 17.23
CA ASP A 131 -2.57 -8.14 17.51
C ASP A 131 -2.30 -7.86 19.00
N LEU A 132 -1.15 -7.26 19.27
CA LEU A 132 -0.74 -6.93 20.63
C LEU A 132 -1.44 -5.66 21.08
N GLN A 133 -2.36 -5.78 22.04
CA GLN A 133 -3.11 -4.64 22.60
C GLN A 133 -3.82 -3.81 21.51
N GLU A 134 -4.37 -4.50 20.49
CA GLU A 134 -5.13 -3.88 19.40
C GLU A 134 -4.36 -2.81 18.61
N ARG A 135 -3.01 -2.84 18.62
CA ARG A 135 -2.19 -1.81 17.96
C ARG A 135 -2.50 -1.70 16.46
N THR A 136 -2.55 -2.84 15.79
CA THR A 136 -2.78 -2.93 14.35
C THR A 136 -4.22 -2.53 14.02
N SER A 137 -5.17 -3.01 14.82
CA SER A 137 -6.59 -2.67 14.68
C SER A 137 -6.83 -1.17 14.89
N ARG A 138 -6.17 -0.54 15.87
CA ARG A 138 -6.24 0.90 16.13
C ARG A 138 -5.53 1.71 15.06
N LEU A 139 -4.40 1.24 14.54
CA LEU A 139 -3.74 1.87 13.40
C LEU A 139 -4.64 1.83 12.15
N ALA A 140 -5.21 0.67 11.82
CA ALA A 140 -6.16 0.52 10.72
C ALA A 140 -7.37 1.47 10.88
N ALA A 141 -7.99 1.49 12.07
CA ALA A 141 -9.09 2.42 12.36
C ALA A 141 -8.67 3.89 12.22
N SER A 142 -7.46 4.25 12.65
CA SER A 142 -6.93 5.61 12.49
C SER A 142 -6.75 5.99 11.03
N LEU A 143 -6.24 5.09 10.19
CA LEU A 143 -6.06 5.33 8.76
C LEU A 143 -7.41 5.50 8.05
N ILE A 144 -8.42 4.69 8.40
CA ILE A 144 -9.79 4.85 7.89
C ILE A 144 -10.37 6.19 8.34
N ASN A 145 -10.18 6.57 9.61
CA ASN A 145 -10.70 7.81 10.15
C ASN A 145 -10.13 9.04 9.43
N GLU A 146 -8.87 9.01 8.98
CA GLU A 146 -8.27 10.07 8.16
C GLU A 146 -8.99 10.29 6.82
N TRP A 147 -9.66 9.27 6.26
CA TRP A 147 -10.48 9.47 5.06
C TRP A 147 -11.78 10.21 5.37
N PHE A 148 -12.40 9.91 6.51
CA PHE A 148 -13.64 10.59 6.95
C PHE A 148 -13.42 12.02 7.45
N MET A 149 -12.19 12.38 7.81
CA MET A 149 -11.84 13.72 8.30
C MET A 149 -11.42 14.70 7.18
N GLN A 150 -11.47 14.30 5.91
CA GLN A 150 -11.26 15.27 4.82
C GLN A 150 -12.50 16.17 4.71
N ASP A 151 -12.30 17.49 4.75
CA ASP A 151 -13.33 18.52 4.61
C ASP A 151 -13.90 18.60 3.18
#